data_AF-A0A4R0K6F9-F1
#
_entry.id   AF-A0A4R0K6F9-F1
#
_cell.length_a   1.000
_cell.length_b   1.000
_cell.length_c   1.000
_cell.angle_alpha   90.00
_cell.angle_beta   90.00
_cell.angle_gamma   90.00
#
_symmetry.space_group_name_H-M   'P 1'
#
loop_
_entity.id
_entity.type
_entity.pdbx_description
1 polymer ?
#
loop_
_entity_poly.entity_id
_entity_poly.type
_entity_poly.pdbx_seq_one_letter_code
_entity_poly.pdbx_strand_id
1 'polypeptide(L)' 'MIDLDDEALALAAKELGTVTKKDTVNAALEFVARRRERIEALLDDPFALGAGPDIDDPDIMREARR' A
#
# COMPACT_ATOMS: atom_id res chain seq x y z
N MET A 1 -5.08 -31.05 2.82
CA MET A 1 -5.25 -30.05 3.91
C MET A 1 -3.97 -29.26 3.96
N ILE A 2 -4.06 -27.92 3.97
CA ILE A 2 -2.88 -27.04 4.06
C ILE A 2 -2.78 -26.61 5.51
N ASP A 3 -1.57 -26.67 6.07
CA ASP A 3 -1.30 -26.16 7.40
C ASP A 3 -1.05 -24.64 7.32
N LEU A 4 -1.67 -23.89 8.21
CA LEU A 4 -1.59 -22.44 8.26
C LEU A 4 -1.23 -22.04 9.68
N ASP A 5 -0.24 -21.16 9.79
CA ASP A 5 0.11 -20.52 11.04
C ASP A 5 -1.05 -19.59 11.47
N ASP A 6 -1.69 -19.94 12.57
CA ASP A 6 -2.85 -19.22 13.10
C ASP A 6 -2.49 -17.81 13.62
N GLU A 7 -1.28 -17.59 14.11
CA GLU A 7 -0.82 -16.27 14.54
C GLU A 7 -0.58 -15.36 13.34
N ALA A 8 0.09 -15.87 12.31
CA ALA A 8 0.31 -15.14 11.06
C ALA A 8 -1.03 -14.80 10.38
N LEU A 9 -1.98 -15.74 10.39
CA LEU A 9 -3.30 -15.55 9.82
C LEU A 9 -4.12 -14.51 10.60
N ALA A 10 -4.03 -14.48 11.92
CA ALA A 10 -4.68 -13.47 12.75
C ALA A 10 -4.09 -12.07 12.51
N LEU A 11 -2.77 -11.96 12.37
CA LEU A 11 -2.11 -10.71 12.04
C LEU A 11 -2.56 -10.20 10.66
N ALA A 12 -2.54 -11.06 9.65
CA ALA A 12 -3.00 -10.71 8.31
C ALA A 12 -4.48 -10.28 8.32
N ALA A 13 -5.34 -10.93 9.10
CA ALA A 13 -6.74 -10.57 9.21
C ALA A 13 -6.94 -9.16 9.78
N LYS A 14 -6.13 -8.80 10.80
CA LYS A 14 -6.14 -7.45 11.38
C LYS A 14 -5.68 -6.39 10.38
N GLU A 15 -4.58 -6.64 9.66
CA GLU A 15 -4.03 -5.70 8.68
C GLU A 15 -4.94 -5.53 7.46
N LEU A 16 -5.59 -6.60 7.01
CA LEU A 16 -6.47 -6.62 5.84
C LEU A 16 -7.93 -6.29 6.18
N GLY A 17 -8.30 -6.20 7.46
CA GLY A 17 -9.66 -5.91 7.91
C GLY A 17 -10.67 -7.03 7.62
N THR A 18 -10.22 -8.29 7.54
CA THR A 18 -11.06 -9.45 7.23
C THR A 18 -11.47 -10.21 8.48
N VAL A 19 -12.63 -10.88 8.42
CA VAL A 19 -13.22 -11.58 9.59
C VAL A 19 -13.02 -13.10 9.49
N THR A 20 -13.06 -13.67 8.28
CA THR A 20 -12.93 -15.12 8.10
C THR A 20 -11.55 -15.50 7.58
N LYS A 21 -11.07 -16.69 7.98
CA LYS A 21 -9.80 -17.26 7.49
C LYS A 21 -9.73 -17.28 5.96
N LYS A 22 -10.82 -17.64 5.29
CA LYS A 22 -10.92 -17.69 3.82
C LYS A 22 -10.75 -16.30 3.21
N ASP A 23 -11.42 -15.29 3.76
CA ASP A 23 -11.34 -13.92 3.24
C ASP A 23 -9.94 -13.36 3.43
N THR A 24 -9.31 -13.62 4.59
CA THR A 24 -7.91 -13.24 4.86
C THR A 24 -6.96 -13.86 3.85
N VAL A 25 -7.06 -15.17 3.59
CA VAL A 25 -6.19 -15.86 2.65
C VAL A 25 -6.37 -15.31 1.23
N ASN A 26 -7.62 -15.15 0.78
CA ASN A 26 -7.88 -14.62 -0.56
C ASN A 26 -7.38 -13.17 -0.72
N ALA A 27 -7.64 -12.31 0.26
CA ALA A 27 -7.18 -10.92 0.25
C ALA A 27 -5.64 -10.84 0.29
N ALA A 28 -4.97 -11.68 1.07
CA ALA A 28 -3.52 -11.74 1.14
C ALA A 28 -2.90 -12.18 -0.20
N LEU A 29 -3.48 -13.21 -0.85
CA LEU A 29 -3.02 -13.67 -2.16
C LEU A 29 -3.18 -12.60 -3.23
N GLU A 30 -4.33 -11.90 -3.24
CA GLU A 30 -4.58 -10.81 -4.17
C GLU A 30 -3.64 -9.61 -3.91
N PHE A 31 -3.40 -9.28 -2.65
CA PHE A 31 -2.44 -8.23 -2.28
C PHE A 31 -1.02 -8.54 -2.78
N VAL A 32 -0.58 -9.79 -2.66
CA VAL A 32 0.73 -10.22 -3.16
C VAL A 32 0.77 -10.24 -4.69
N ALA A 33 -0.28 -10.72 -5.36
CA ALA A 33 -0.36 -10.74 -6.82
C ALA A 33 -0.25 -9.32 -7.41
N ARG A 34 -0.94 -8.35 -6.80
CA ARG A 34 -0.93 -6.94 -7.21
C ARG A 34 0.26 -6.14 -6.66
N ARG A 35 1.15 -6.77 -5.88
CA ARG A 35 2.30 -6.08 -5.27
C ARG A 35 3.18 -5.43 -6.31
N ARG A 36 3.42 -6.11 -7.42
CA ARG A 36 4.31 -5.62 -8.48
C ARG A 36 3.70 -4.42 -9.23
N GLU A 37 2.44 -4.53 -9.64
CA GLU A 37 1.71 -3.45 -10.29
C GLU A 37 1.69 -2.17 -9.43
N ARG A 38 1.50 -2.32 -8.10
CA ARG A 38 1.55 -1.18 -7.16
C ARG A 38 2.92 -0.51 -7.09
N ILE A 39 4.00 -1.28 -7.18
CA ILE A 39 5.37 -0.74 -7.17
C ILE A 39 5.65 -0.05 -8.50
N GLU A 40 5.29 -0.67 -9.63
CA GLU A 40 5.48 -0.09 -10.96
C GLU A 40 4.68 1.22 -11.09
N ALA A 41 3.41 1.25 -10.65
CA ALA A 41 2.61 2.47 -10.63
C ALA A 41 3.25 3.60 -9.80
N LEU A 42 3.93 3.27 -8.70
CA LEU A 42 4.66 4.24 -7.88
C LEU A 42 5.93 4.76 -8.58
N LEU A 43 6.59 3.92 -9.39
CA LEU A 43 7.80 4.30 -10.12
C LEU A 43 7.51 5.07 -11.40
N ASP A 44 6.36 4.79 -12.03
CA ASP A 44 5.91 5.45 -13.26
C ASP A 44 5.29 6.84 -13.00
N ASP A 45 4.86 7.13 -11.77
CA ASP A 45 4.41 8.46 -11.35
C ASP A 45 5.60 9.29 -10.82
N PRO A 46 6.02 10.35 -11.55
CA PRO A 46 7.15 11.19 -11.15
C PRO A 46 6.98 11.87 -9.78
N PHE A 47 5.75 11.95 -9.28
CA PHE A 47 5.38 12.68 -8.08
C PHE A 47 4.93 11.76 -6.93
N ALA A 48 4.91 10.44 -7.14
CA ALA A 48 4.37 9.46 -6.17
C ALA A 48 5.07 9.45 -4.81
N LEU A 49 6.31 9.93 -4.72
CA LEU A 49 7.05 10.04 -3.46
C LEU A 49 6.91 11.42 -2.79
N GLY A 50 5.92 12.21 -3.21
CA GLY A 50 5.52 13.41 -2.51
C GLY A 50 6.30 14.66 -2.88
N ALA A 51 6.93 14.67 -4.05
CA ALA A 51 7.45 15.90 -4.63
C ALA A 51 6.58 16.26 -5.82
N GLY A 52 5.50 17.01 -5.60
CA GLY A 52 4.76 17.62 -6.71
C GLY A 52 5.68 18.52 -7.55
N PRO A 53 5.33 18.83 -8.80
CA PRO A 53 6.15 19.66 -9.68
C PRO A 53 6.37 21.09 -9.16
N ASP A 54 5.64 21.47 -8.12
CA ASP A 54 5.64 22.77 -7.45
C ASP A 54 6.35 22.73 -6.09
N ILE A 55 6.73 21.55 -5.58
CA ILE A 55 7.34 21.43 -4.25
C ILE A 55 8.76 22.02 -4.19
N ASP A 56 9.44 22.06 -5.33
CA ASP A 56 10.78 22.62 -5.49
C ASP A 56 10.75 24.11 -5.87
N ASP A 57 9.57 24.67 -6.16
CA ASP A 57 9.38 26.09 -6.41
C ASP A 57 9.40 26.88 -5.07
N PRO A 58 10.44 27.73 -4.86
CA PRO A 58 10.61 28.45 -3.60
C PRO A 58 9.60 29.57 -3.39
N ASP A 59 8.90 30.03 -4.43
CA ASP A 59 7.86 31.06 -4.33
C ASP A 59 6.52 30.42 -3.99
N ILE A 60 6.16 29.29 -4.63
CA ILE A 60 4.96 28.51 -4.27
C ILE A 60 5.05 28.01 -2.83
N MET A 61 6.19 27.46 -2.42
CA MET A 61 6.41 27.01 -1.04
C MET A 61 6.40 28.15 -0.01
N ARG A 62 6.65 29.39 -0.43
CA ARG A 62 6.55 30.56 0.45
C ARG A 62 5.09 30.99 0.63
N GLU A 63 4.28 30.89 -0.42
CA GLU A 63 2.84 31.16 -0.37
C GLU A 63 2.08 30.12 0.45
N ALA A 64 2.38 28.83 0.29
CA ALA A 64 1.71 27.75 1.03
C ALA A 64 1.95 27.75 2.56
N ARG A 65 3.02 28.42 3.03
CA ARG A 65 3.38 28.53 4.46
C ARG A 65 2.80 29.77 5.16
N ARG A 66 2.06 30.59 4.42
CA ARG A 66 1.51 31.87 4.91
C ARG A 66 0.14 31.68 5.56
#